data_AF-A0A8H6NK33-F1
#
_entry.id   AF-A0A8H6NK33-F1
#
_cell.length_a   1.000
_cell.length_b   1.000
_cell.length_c   1.000
_cell.angle_alpha   90.00
_cell.angle_beta   90.00
_cell.angle_gamma   90.00
#
_symmetry.space_group_name_H-M   'P 1'
#
loop_
_entity.id
_entity.type
_entity.pdbx_description
1 polymer ?
#
loop_
_entity_poly.entity_id
_entity_poly.type
_entity_poly.pdbx_seq_one_letter_code
_entity_poly.pdbx_strand_id
1 'polypeptide(L)'
;MPLGNTKRRKRGFLFDAFDKDREPVGEDRAEEDESEAEDNESTKTRLSPSIGEPRFAARTAMYSTEAQLRMPIEDDDAVTETHQHRRTGYAMHSALQFEEKALEMAAQWRWTESLDEGNPAIVSQLFREETKRWREISTIHLQLVWEAVSQFVHLALEHCVDPDFLPYLKRFIVKDRLEMLRSHAEGKLEELLRCHDGMNPAFHDVLCELKEPLVWNVGFGRREAKKQVANELMNRIRSALSSTSAWKQILEVAGVSTHSVLNPSSRVAAVLLEKVKESITDVGFQTSAPDVQESSGRRTAQQAAISLVTFVSYVNALVIQNGLLERLLYENFTHEIVSAQKAEIISEIVGEKENDVQKRARCEEELAILENALVSFQDFRMSYAE
;
A
#
# COMPACT_ATOMS: atom_id res chain seq x y z
N MET A 1 23.46 -40.94 -54.44
CA MET A 1 23.45 -39.45 -54.39
C MET A 1 22.05 -39.00 -53.96
N PRO A 2 21.90 -37.95 -53.13
CA PRO A 2 22.21 -38.00 -51.71
C PRO A 2 21.04 -37.58 -50.78
N LEU A 3 21.22 -37.93 -49.51
CA LEU A 3 20.41 -37.60 -48.34
C LEU A 3 20.44 -36.09 -48.04
N GLY A 4 19.26 -35.51 -47.77
CA GLY A 4 19.10 -34.12 -47.32
C GLY A 4 19.11 -34.02 -45.79
N ASN A 5 20.17 -33.44 -45.24
CA ASN A 5 20.30 -33.05 -43.84
C ASN A 5 19.51 -31.76 -43.55
N THR A 6 18.54 -31.81 -42.62
CA THR A 6 17.93 -30.60 -42.04
C THR A 6 18.52 -30.32 -40.65
N LYS A 7 19.40 -29.31 -40.61
CA LYS A 7 19.98 -28.72 -39.40
C LYS A 7 18.88 -28.11 -38.52
N ARG A 8 18.63 -28.70 -37.35
CA ARG A 8 17.82 -28.14 -36.26
C ARG A 8 18.64 -27.07 -35.53
N ARG A 9 18.32 -25.79 -35.75
CA ARG A 9 18.84 -24.66 -34.96
C ARG A 9 18.16 -24.64 -33.58
N LYS A 10 18.88 -24.99 -32.53
CA LYS A 10 18.54 -24.65 -31.14
C LYS A 10 18.80 -23.15 -30.94
N ARG A 11 17.76 -22.35 -30.67
CA ARG A 11 17.93 -21.04 -30.03
C ARG A 11 17.75 -21.26 -28.54
N GLY A 12 18.85 -21.24 -27.79
CA GLY A 12 18.82 -21.02 -26.35
C GLY A 12 18.61 -19.52 -26.13
N PHE A 13 17.56 -19.18 -25.38
CA PHE A 13 17.45 -17.85 -24.79
C PHE A 13 18.24 -17.86 -23.48
N LEU A 14 19.36 -17.15 -23.52
CA LEU A 14 20.21 -16.82 -22.40
C LEU A 14 19.61 -15.55 -21.76
N PHE A 15 19.21 -15.62 -20.49
CA PHE A 15 18.96 -14.44 -19.66
C PHE A 15 19.78 -14.67 -18.40
N ASP A 16 21.03 -14.22 -18.43
CA ASP A 16 21.90 -14.04 -17.29
C ASP A 16 22.90 -12.93 -17.62
N ALA A 17 23.29 -12.21 -16.57
CA ALA A 17 24.21 -11.06 -16.52
C ALA A 17 23.59 -9.67 -16.73
N PHE A 18 23.24 -9.02 -15.61
CA PHE A 18 23.51 -7.59 -15.47
C PHE A 18 24.73 -7.43 -14.57
N ASP A 19 25.77 -6.88 -15.17
CA ASP A 19 27.09 -6.62 -14.62
C ASP A 19 27.04 -5.74 -13.36
N LYS A 20 27.67 -6.26 -12.32
CA LYS A 20 28.42 -5.49 -11.34
C LYS A 20 29.71 -5.07 -12.05
N ASP A 21 29.87 -3.78 -12.34
CA ASP A 21 31.18 -3.13 -12.48
C ASP A 21 30.97 -1.62 -12.56
N ARG A 22 31.14 -0.94 -11.43
CA ARG A 22 31.36 0.51 -11.41
C ARG A 22 32.47 0.79 -10.40
N GLU A 23 33.69 0.80 -10.91
CA GLU A 23 34.88 1.23 -10.19
C GLU A 23 34.81 2.73 -9.82
N PRO A 24 35.51 3.14 -8.74
CA PRO A 24 35.50 4.50 -8.24
C PRO A 24 36.50 5.38 -9.01
N VAL A 25 36.05 6.59 -9.36
CA VAL A 25 36.93 7.67 -9.81
C VAL A 25 37.50 8.36 -8.57
N GLY A 26 38.80 8.22 -8.37
CA GLY A 26 39.61 9.04 -7.45
C GLY A 26 40.33 10.18 -8.17
N GLU A 27 41.04 10.99 -7.37
CA GLU A 27 41.95 12.11 -7.71
C GLU A 27 41.24 13.44 -8.05
N ASP A 28 41.56 14.63 -7.52
CA ASP A 28 42.66 15.22 -6.73
C ASP A 28 42.10 16.47 -6.00
N ARG A 29 42.44 16.80 -4.74
CA ARG A 29 43.64 17.49 -4.21
C ARG A 29 43.86 18.94 -4.69
N ALA A 30 43.51 19.88 -3.82
CA ALA A 30 44.12 21.21 -3.59
C ALA A 30 43.66 21.62 -2.16
N GLU A 31 44.53 21.84 -1.17
CA GLU A 31 45.34 23.06 -0.95
C GLU A 31 44.51 24.33 -1.18
N GLU A 32 44.45 25.36 -0.36
CA GLU A 32 45.01 25.83 0.91
C GLU A 32 44.14 27.07 1.21
N ASP A 33 43.87 27.42 2.48
CA ASP A 33 43.94 28.82 2.95
C ASP A 33 43.48 28.92 4.41
N GLU A 34 44.49 29.03 5.26
CA GLU A 34 44.43 29.62 6.58
C GLU A 34 44.20 31.14 6.45
N SER A 35 43.23 31.69 7.17
CA SER A 35 43.31 33.09 7.59
C SER A 35 42.63 33.28 8.93
N GLU A 36 43.49 33.43 9.94
CA GLU A 36 43.25 34.03 11.24
C GLU A 36 42.72 35.47 11.11
N ALA A 37 41.85 35.88 12.04
CA ALA A 37 41.71 37.22 12.60
C ALA A 37 40.57 37.19 13.64
N GLU A 38 40.88 37.14 14.92
CA GLU A 38 41.02 38.29 15.84
C GLU A 38 39.68 38.81 16.40
N ASP A 39 39.52 38.57 17.70
CA ASP A 39 39.16 39.52 18.75
C ASP A 39 38.02 40.52 18.51
N ASN A 40 36.98 40.39 19.34
CA ASN A 40 36.56 41.54 20.15
C ASN A 40 35.79 41.12 21.41
N GLU A 41 36.52 41.21 22.51
CA GLU A 41 36.06 41.31 23.88
C GLU A 41 35.54 42.73 24.16
N SER A 42 34.32 42.87 24.69
CA SER A 42 33.96 44.01 25.59
C SER A 42 32.56 43.87 26.21
N THR A 43 32.56 43.37 27.45
CA THR A 43 31.97 43.99 28.65
C THR A 43 30.64 44.77 28.54
N LYS A 44 29.59 44.31 29.26
CA LYS A 44 28.78 45.20 30.13
C LYS A 44 27.92 44.47 31.18
N THR A 45 28.47 44.42 32.40
CA THR A 45 27.91 44.92 33.67
C THR A 45 26.42 44.70 34.04
N ARG A 46 26.23 43.91 35.12
CA ARG A 46 25.25 43.99 36.25
C ARG A 46 23.80 44.44 35.97
N LEU A 47 22.84 43.66 36.50
CA LEU A 47 22.06 44.02 37.71
C LEU A 47 21.16 42.85 38.15
N SER A 48 21.31 42.41 39.40
CA SER A 48 20.33 41.61 40.14
C SER A 48 19.09 42.45 40.48
N PRO A 49 17.95 41.84 40.83
CA PRO A 49 17.56 41.99 42.24
C PRO A 49 16.84 40.79 42.89
N SER A 50 17.04 40.70 44.21
CA SER A 50 16.05 40.43 45.28
C SER A 50 15.18 39.17 45.16
N ILE A 51 15.48 38.11 45.91
CA ILE A 51 14.94 37.85 47.28
C ILE A 51 13.43 38.13 47.37
N GLY A 52 12.66 37.05 47.49
CA GLY A 52 11.22 37.06 47.75
C GLY A 52 10.63 35.65 47.82
N GLU A 53 11.01 34.89 48.84
CA GLU A 53 10.18 33.80 49.40
C GLU A 53 9.29 34.39 50.53
N PRO A 54 8.30 33.67 51.11
CA PRO A 54 7.78 32.34 50.79
C PRO A 54 6.23 32.29 50.77
N ARG A 55 5.64 31.14 50.39
CA ARG A 55 4.43 30.61 51.06
C ARG A 55 4.18 29.14 50.73
N PHE A 56 4.51 28.31 51.72
CA PHE A 56 3.94 26.97 51.93
C PHE A 56 2.42 27.05 52.03
N ALA A 57 1.72 26.20 51.28
CA ALA A 57 0.40 25.72 51.64
C ALA A 57 0.20 24.31 51.09
N ALA A 58 0.24 23.37 52.03
CA ALA A 58 -0.19 21.98 52.01
C ALA A 58 -1.16 21.54 50.90
N ARG A 59 -0.92 20.33 50.37
CA ARG A 59 -1.98 19.31 50.24
C ARG A 59 -1.41 17.92 49.94
N THR A 60 -1.28 17.14 51.02
CA THR A 60 -1.39 15.69 50.98
C THR A 60 -2.85 15.36 51.27
N ALA A 61 -3.58 14.79 50.32
CA ALA A 61 -4.81 14.05 50.58
C ALA A 61 -5.23 13.17 49.38
N MET A 62 -5.21 11.86 49.63
CA MET A 62 -6.20 10.87 49.19
C MET A 62 -6.32 10.53 47.69
N TYR A 63 -5.63 9.45 47.30
CA TYR A 63 -6.12 8.54 46.26
C TYR A 63 -7.25 7.69 46.83
N SER A 64 -8.50 7.98 46.44
CA SER A 64 -9.60 7.01 46.35
C SER A 64 -10.88 7.70 45.92
N THR A 65 -11.16 7.73 44.61
CA THR A 65 -12.52 7.56 44.09
C THR A 65 -12.51 7.25 42.60
N GLU A 66 -12.92 6.02 42.28
CA GLU A 66 -13.59 5.69 41.04
C GLU A 66 -14.82 6.61 40.88
N ALA A 67 -14.83 7.45 39.84
CA ALA A 67 -16.05 7.95 39.21
C ALA A 67 -15.74 8.73 37.93
N GLN A 68 -16.23 8.21 36.80
CA GLN A 68 -16.80 8.99 35.70
C GLN A 68 -15.89 10.02 35.01
N LEU A 69 -14.93 9.52 34.21
CA LEU A 69 -14.47 10.24 33.02
C LEU A 69 -15.18 9.65 31.79
N ARG A 70 -16.42 10.09 31.60
CA ARG A 70 -17.07 10.08 30.30
C ARG A 70 -16.49 11.28 29.56
N MET A 71 -15.46 11.05 28.75
CA MET A 71 -14.92 12.11 27.89
C MET A 71 -16.04 12.62 26.98
N PRO A 72 -16.25 13.94 26.85
CA PRO A 72 -17.07 14.47 25.79
C PRO A 72 -16.35 14.13 24.48
N ILE A 73 -16.97 13.25 23.70
CA ILE A 73 -16.70 13.19 22.26
C ILE A 73 -17.24 14.53 21.77
N GLU A 74 -16.36 15.50 21.64
CA GLU A 74 -16.66 16.71 20.88
C GLU A 74 -16.85 16.24 19.44
N ASP A 75 -18.06 16.41 18.94
CA ASP A 75 -18.48 16.09 17.59
C ASP A 75 -17.63 16.93 16.61
N ASP A 76 -16.54 16.34 16.13
CA ASP A 76 -15.66 16.89 15.11
C ASP A 76 -16.27 16.64 13.72
N ASP A 77 -17.50 17.14 13.50
CA ASP A 77 -18.25 17.05 12.25
C ASP A 77 -17.69 17.98 11.15
N ALA A 78 -16.59 18.71 11.41
CA ALA A 78 -16.05 19.72 10.49
C ALA A 78 -14.96 19.21 9.53
N VAL A 79 -14.45 17.98 9.69
CA VAL A 79 -13.30 17.49 8.90
C VAL A 79 -13.72 16.57 7.74
N THR A 80 -14.96 16.11 7.67
CA THR A 80 -15.45 15.26 6.55
C THR A 80 -16.01 16.01 5.34
N GLU A 81 -16.33 17.30 5.45
CA GLU A 81 -16.92 18.07 4.33
C GLU A 81 -15.91 18.55 3.29
N THR A 82 -14.63 18.72 3.65
CA THR A 82 -13.62 19.29 2.73
C THR A 82 -13.11 18.30 1.69
N HIS A 83 -13.29 16.99 1.88
CA HIS A 83 -12.94 15.98 0.87
C HIS A 83 -14.11 15.57 -0.05
N GLN A 84 -15.37 15.90 0.27
CA GLN A 84 -16.50 15.59 -0.60
C GLN A 84 -16.69 16.61 -1.74
N HIS A 85 -16.26 17.86 -1.57
CA HIS A 85 -16.39 18.91 -2.59
C HIS A 85 -15.30 18.88 -3.68
N ARG A 86 -14.31 17.98 -3.59
CA ARG A 86 -13.35 17.68 -4.67
C ARG A 86 -13.74 16.51 -5.57
N ARG A 87 -14.99 16.02 -5.49
CA ARG A 87 -15.63 15.27 -6.59
C ARG A 87 -15.97 16.23 -7.74
N THR A 88 -14.93 16.80 -8.31
CA THR A 88 -14.97 17.58 -9.54
C THR A 88 -15.46 16.67 -10.67
N GLY A 89 -16.49 17.09 -11.39
CA GLY A 89 -16.56 17.15 -12.86
C GLY A 89 -16.15 15.98 -13.77
N TYR A 90 -15.71 14.83 -13.29
CA TYR A 90 -15.50 13.65 -14.12
C TYR A 90 -16.88 13.04 -14.37
N ALA A 91 -17.58 13.58 -15.37
CA ALA A 91 -18.64 12.86 -16.04
C ALA A 91 -18.06 11.48 -16.34
N MET A 92 -18.49 10.49 -15.57
CA MET A 92 -18.17 9.09 -15.77
C MET A 92 -18.54 8.84 -17.22
N HIS A 93 -17.56 8.83 -18.12
CA HIS A 93 -17.80 8.49 -19.52
C HIS A 93 -18.41 7.11 -19.45
N SER A 94 -19.73 7.07 -19.66
CA SER A 94 -20.45 5.86 -19.32
C SER A 94 -19.86 4.75 -20.19
N ALA A 95 -19.82 3.55 -19.67
CA ALA A 95 -19.55 2.33 -20.43
C ALA A 95 -20.11 2.37 -21.87
N LEU A 96 -21.29 2.99 -22.05
CA LEU A 96 -21.95 3.16 -23.34
C LEU A 96 -21.25 4.17 -24.27
N GLN A 97 -20.69 5.26 -23.76
CA GLN A 97 -19.94 6.22 -24.58
C GLN A 97 -18.62 5.62 -25.08
N PHE A 98 -17.98 4.77 -24.27
CA PHE A 98 -16.80 4.04 -24.71
C PHE A 98 -17.15 3.01 -25.78
N GLU A 99 -18.22 2.25 -25.59
CA GLU A 99 -18.72 1.29 -26.57
C GLU A 99 -19.15 1.99 -27.87
N GLU A 100 -19.88 3.10 -27.78
CA GLU A 100 -20.29 3.93 -28.92
C GLU A 100 -19.08 4.45 -29.68
N LYS A 101 -18.10 5.02 -28.98
CA LYS A 101 -16.86 5.49 -29.60
C LYS A 101 -16.05 4.35 -30.23
N ALA A 102 -15.99 3.18 -29.58
CA ALA A 102 -15.34 2.01 -30.14
C ALA A 102 -16.06 1.51 -31.41
N LEU A 103 -17.39 1.56 -31.44
CA LEU A 103 -18.21 1.24 -32.61
C LEU A 103 -18.05 2.28 -33.72
N GLU A 104 -17.99 3.58 -33.41
CA GLU A 104 -17.72 4.66 -34.36
C GLU A 104 -16.34 4.50 -35.01
N MET A 105 -15.32 4.24 -34.21
CA MET A 105 -13.97 3.96 -34.70
C MET A 105 -13.96 2.69 -35.55
N ALA A 106 -14.60 1.59 -35.10
CA ALA A 106 -14.76 0.37 -35.89
C ALA A 106 -15.46 0.61 -37.23
N ALA A 107 -16.47 1.50 -37.27
CA ALA A 107 -17.15 1.88 -38.49
C ALA A 107 -16.28 2.72 -39.43
N GLN A 108 -15.45 3.61 -38.89
CA GLN A 108 -14.55 4.48 -39.68
C GLN A 108 -13.42 3.70 -40.36
N TRP A 109 -12.87 2.69 -39.68
CA TRP A 109 -11.68 1.92 -40.13
C TRP A 109 -12.04 0.59 -40.80
N ARG A 110 -13.31 0.43 -41.18
CA ARG A 110 -13.87 -0.82 -41.69
C ARG A 110 -13.28 -1.27 -43.04
N TRP A 111 -12.70 -0.34 -43.80
CA TRP A 111 -12.18 -0.61 -45.14
C TRP A 111 -10.84 -1.35 -45.15
N THR A 112 -10.18 -1.45 -44.00
CA THR A 112 -8.81 -1.95 -43.91
C THR A 112 -8.68 -3.42 -43.52
N GLU A 113 -9.75 -4.13 -43.15
CA GLU A 113 -9.63 -5.43 -42.46
C GLU A 113 -10.70 -6.48 -42.74
N SER A 114 -10.35 -7.74 -42.44
CA SER A 114 -11.23 -8.91 -42.50
C SER A 114 -12.28 -8.92 -41.40
N LEU A 115 -13.49 -9.37 -41.75
CA LEU A 115 -14.72 -9.34 -40.93
C LEU A 115 -14.63 -10.04 -39.54
N ASP A 116 -13.60 -10.84 -39.27
CA ASP A 116 -13.49 -11.65 -38.04
C ASP A 116 -12.37 -11.20 -37.10
N GLU A 117 -11.38 -10.44 -37.57
CA GLU A 117 -10.26 -9.98 -36.74
C GLU A 117 -10.52 -8.53 -36.32
N GLY A 118 -10.39 -8.24 -35.03
CA GLY A 118 -10.53 -6.89 -34.51
C GLY A 118 -9.32 -6.04 -34.92
N ASN A 119 -9.56 -4.80 -35.32
CA ASN A 119 -8.50 -3.91 -35.78
C ASN A 119 -7.47 -3.61 -34.70
N PRO A 120 -6.23 -4.13 -34.78
CA PRO A 120 -5.23 -3.87 -33.75
C PRO A 120 -4.86 -2.39 -33.69
N ALA A 121 -5.01 -1.62 -34.78
CA ALA A 121 -4.79 -0.18 -34.78
C ALA A 121 -5.89 0.58 -34.02
N ILE A 122 -7.16 0.18 -34.16
CA ILE A 122 -8.28 0.77 -33.38
C ILE A 122 -8.10 0.45 -31.90
N VAL A 123 -7.80 -0.81 -31.57
CA VAL A 123 -7.54 -1.21 -30.19
C VAL A 123 -6.37 -0.42 -29.64
N SER A 124 -5.26 -0.31 -30.39
CA SER A 124 -4.09 0.49 -29.99
C SER A 124 -4.45 1.95 -29.75
N GLN A 125 -5.28 2.55 -30.61
CA GLN A 125 -5.66 3.95 -30.48
C GLN A 125 -6.57 4.18 -29.27
N LEU A 126 -7.63 3.37 -29.12
CA LEU A 126 -8.50 3.40 -27.94
C LEU A 126 -7.68 3.19 -26.66
N PHE A 127 -6.74 2.25 -26.70
CA PHE A 127 -5.87 1.97 -25.57
C PHE A 127 -5.03 3.18 -25.20
N ARG A 128 -4.36 3.81 -26.17
CA ARG A 128 -3.56 5.03 -25.95
C ARG A 128 -4.38 6.20 -25.41
N GLU A 129 -5.65 6.30 -25.79
CA GLU A 129 -6.54 7.34 -25.28
C GLU A 129 -6.97 7.05 -23.83
N GLU A 130 -7.25 5.79 -23.50
CA GLU A 130 -7.61 5.38 -22.15
C GLU A 130 -6.41 5.34 -21.18
N THR A 131 -5.22 4.92 -21.62
CA THR A 131 -4.01 4.88 -20.77
C THR A 131 -3.61 6.25 -20.27
N LYS A 132 -3.90 7.32 -21.04
CA LYS A 132 -3.71 8.70 -20.56
C LYS A 132 -4.49 8.98 -19.29
N ARG A 133 -5.70 8.43 -19.15
CA ARG A 133 -6.51 8.56 -17.94
C ARG A 133 -6.01 7.65 -16.83
N TRP A 134 -5.47 6.49 -17.18
CA TRP A 134 -4.93 5.56 -16.18
C TRP A 134 -3.77 6.18 -15.41
N ARG A 135 -2.92 6.96 -16.08
CA ARG A 135 -1.89 7.76 -15.43
C ARG A 135 -2.48 8.63 -14.32
N GLU A 136 -3.46 9.47 -14.66
CA GLU A 136 -4.12 10.35 -13.68
C GLU A 136 -4.78 9.56 -12.53
N ILE A 137 -5.57 8.53 -12.86
CA ILE A 137 -6.28 7.71 -11.86
C ILE A 137 -5.30 7.01 -10.93
N SER A 138 -4.23 6.42 -11.48
CA SER A 138 -3.23 5.68 -10.70
C SER A 138 -2.36 6.60 -9.84
N THR A 139 -2.01 7.80 -10.32
CA THR A 139 -1.34 8.81 -9.51
C THR A 139 -2.23 9.27 -8.36
N ILE A 140 -3.51 9.53 -8.61
CA ILE A 140 -4.46 9.87 -7.54
C ILE A 140 -4.60 8.72 -6.53
N HIS A 141 -4.72 7.48 -7.01
CA HIS A 141 -4.81 6.31 -6.15
C HIS A 141 -3.56 6.15 -5.28
N LEU A 142 -2.37 6.27 -5.87
CA LEU A 142 -1.11 6.25 -5.12
C LEU A 142 -1.04 7.36 -4.07
N GLN A 143 -1.47 8.58 -4.42
CA GLN A 143 -1.51 9.72 -3.50
C GLN A 143 -2.45 9.46 -2.31
N LEU A 144 -3.65 8.92 -2.56
CA LEU A 144 -4.61 8.59 -1.50
C LEU A 144 -4.08 7.50 -0.57
N VAL A 145 -3.47 6.45 -1.13
CA VAL A 145 -2.83 5.39 -0.33
C VAL A 145 -1.66 5.96 0.46
N TRP A 146 -0.86 6.85 -0.13
CA TRP A 146 0.25 7.50 0.54
C TRP A 146 -0.20 8.36 1.72
N GLU A 147 -1.28 9.13 1.56
CA GLU A 147 -1.88 9.92 2.64
C GLU A 147 -2.32 9.02 3.79
N ALA A 148 -3.01 7.91 3.49
CA ALA A 148 -3.43 6.94 4.49
C ALA A 148 -2.23 6.31 5.24
N VAL A 149 -1.17 5.93 4.51
CA VAL A 149 0.05 5.38 5.10
C VAL A 149 0.78 6.41 5.97
N SER A 150 0.87 7.65 5.50
CA SER A 150 1.49 8.75 6.25
C SER A 150 0.74 9.05 7.54
N GLN A 151 -0.59 9.06 7.50
CA GLN A 151 -1.44 9.21 8.68
C GLN A 151 -1.28 8.03 9.65
N PHE A 152 -1.26 6.80 9.14
CA PHE A 152 -1.04 5.61 9.97
C PHE A 152 0.32 5.67 10.68
N VAL A 153 1.41 6.00 9.96
CA VAL A 153 2.74 6.15 10.55
C VAL A 153 2.75 7.28 11.59
N HIS A 154 2.07 8.39 11.31
CA HIS A 154 1.97 9.50 12.27
C HIS A 154 1.33 9.07 13.58
N LEU A 155 0.19 8.37 13.51
CA LEU A 155 -0.55 7.86 14.67
C LEU A 155 0.23 6.78 15.41
N ALA A 156 0.87 5.86 14.68
CA ALA A 156 1.71 4.83 15.29
C ALA A 156 2.86 5.45 16.09
N LEU A 157 3.54 6.47 15.53
CA LEU A 157 4.60 7.18 16.24
C LEU A 157 4.09 7.95 17.44
N GLU A 158 2.90 8.54 17.36
CA GLU A 158 2.29 9.27 18.47
C GLU A 158 1.95 8.37 19.66
N HIS A 159 1.58 7.11 19.41
CA HIS A 159 1.29 6.15 20.47
C HIS A 159 2.51 5.40 21.00
N CYS A 160 3.57 5.26 20.19
CA CYS A 160 4.75 4.49 20.56
C CYS A 160 5.92 5.32 21.07
N VAL A 161 5.93 6.63 20.83
CA VAL A 161 7.05 7.51 21.15
C VAL A 161 6.58 8.65 22.05
N ASP A 162 7.37 8.95 23.06
CA ASP A 162 7.15 10.08 23.95
C ASP A 162 7.01 11.39 23.14
N PRO A 163 6.03 12.25 23.49
CA PRO A 163 5.65 13.42 22.68
C PRO A 163 6.80 14.42 22.50
N ASP A 164 7.74 14.44 23.44
CA ASP A 164 8.92 15.29 23.41
C ASP A 164 9.91 14.90 22.29
N PHE A 165 10.00 13.61 21.94
CA PHE A 165 10.95 13.09 20.95
C PHE A 165 10.32 12.96 19.55
N LEU A 166 8.99 12.88 19.50
CA LEU A 166 8.21 12.77 18.28
C LEU A 166 8.56 13.79 17.18
N PRO A 167 8.70 15.12 17.44
CA PRO A 167 9.03 16.07 16.38
C PRO A 167 10.43 15.85 15.80
N TYR A 168 11.39 15.45 16.64
CA TYR A 168 12.75 15.16 16.21
C TYR A 168 12.81 13.89 15.36
N LEU A 169 12.18 12.81 15.82
CA LEU A 169 12.12 11.55 15.08
C LEU A 169 11.41 11.72 13.73
N LYS A 170 10.29 12.46 13.72
CA LYS A 170 9.55 12.78 12.48
C LYS A 170 10.41 13.57 11.51
N ARG A 171 11.11 14.61 11.98
CA ARG A 171 11.88 15.52 11.13
C ARG A 171 13.15 14.88 10.57
N PHE A 172 13.94 14.22 11.41
CA PHE A 172 15.30 13.81 11.04
C PHE A 172 15.39 12.41 10.45
N ILE A 173 14.45 11.51 10.78
CA ILE A 173 14.57 10.09 10.41
C ILE A 173 13.42 9.68 9.50
N VAL A 174 12.18 9.92 9.95
CA VAL A 174 11.00 9.33 9.30
C VAL A 174 10.66 10.06 8.00
N LYS A 175 10.66 11.40 8.00
CA LYS A 175 10.22 12.20 6.84
C LYS A 175 11.02 11.91 5.57
N ASP A 176 12.35 11.96 5.65
CA ASP A 176 13.21 11.80 4.47
C ASP A 176 13.10 10.40 3.87
N ARG A 177 12.95 9.37 4.72
CA ARG A 177 12.80 7.99 4.26
C ARG A 177 11.41 7.70 3.71
N LEU A 178 10.38 8.26 4.32
CA LEU A 178 9.03 8.24 3.77
C LEU A 178 9.01 8.90 2.38
N GLU A 179 9.63 10.07 2.21
CA GLU A 179 9.68 10.74 0.90
C GLU A 179 10.48 9.92 -0.13
N MET A 180 11.57 9.27 0.28
CA MET A 180 12.32 8.35 -0.57
C MET A 180 11.47 7.15 -1.01
N LEU A 181 10.72 6.55 -0.09
CA LEU A 181 9.82 5.43 -0.37
C LEU A 181 8.70 5.85 -1.34
N ARG A 182 8.13 7.03 -1.14
CA ARG A 182 7.15 7.64 -2.05
C ARG A 182 7.75 7.80 -3.45
N SER A 183 8.93 8.41 -3.55
CA SER A 183 9.62 8.62 -4.83
C SER A 183 9.90 7.29 -5.56
N HIS A 184 10.28 6.24 -4.83
CA HIS A 184 10.43 4.90 -5.42
C HIS A 184 9.12 4.32 -5.94
N ALA A 185 8.02 4.47 -5.20
CA ALA A 185 6.70 4.00 -5.64
C ALA A 185 6.22 4.78 -6.88
N GLU A 186 6.41 6.10 -6.91
CA GLU A 186 6.11 6.94 -8.08
C GLU A 186 6.97 6.53 -9.30
N GLY A 187 8.25 6.24 -9.09
CA GLY A 187 9.14 5.71 -10.13
C GLY A 187 8.66 4.36 -10.68
N LYS A 188 8.23 3.44 -9.81
CA LYS A 188 7.66 2.14 -10.22
C LYS A 188 6.34 2.29 -10.97
N LEU A 189 5.50 3.24 -10.55
CA LEU A 189 4.28 3.56 -11.26
C LEU A 189 4.58 4.10 -12.67
N GLU A 190 5.57 4.98 -12.79
CA GLU A 190 6.01 5.52 -14.08
C GLU A 190 6.58 4.42 -15.00
N GLU A 191 7.38 3.50 -14.47
CA GLU A 191 7.85 2.32 -15.21
C GLU A 191 6.68 1.50 -15.75
N LEU A 192 5.68 1.20 -14.91
CA LEU A 192 4.50 0.44 -15.30
C LEU A 192 3.69 1.18 -16.39
N LEU A 193 3.47 2.49 -16.23
CA LEU A 193 2.78 3.31 -17.22
C LEU A 193 3.51 3.34 -18.56
N ARG A 194 4.84 3.46 -18.55
CA ARG A 194 5.66 3.40 -19.78
C ARG A 194 5.54 2.06 -20.49
N CYS A 195 5.48 0.95 -19.75
CA CYS A 195 5.23 -0.37 -20.32
C CYS A 195 3.89 -0.43 -21.06
N HIS A 196 2.87 0.29 -20.59
CA HIS A 196 1.55 0.34 -21.22
C HIS A 196 1.43 1.37 -22.35
N ASP A 197 2.14 2.51 -22.30
CA ASP A 197 2.13 3.53 -23.35
C ASP A 197 2.67 3.00 -24.70
N GLY A 198 3.58 2.01 -24.65
CA GLY A 198 4.15 1.34 -25.83
C GLY A 198 3.64 -0.08 -26.10
N MET A 199 2.70 -0.60 -25.30
CA MET A 199 2.30 -2.01 -25.38
C MET A 199 1.58 -2.29 -26.70
N ASN A 200 2.00 -3.36 -27.38
CA ASN A 200 1.22 -3.91 -28.48
C ASN A 200 -0.01 -4.61 -27.89
N PRO A 201 -1.24 -4.20 -28.25
CA PRO A 201 -2.47 -4.79 -27.70
C PRO A 201 -2.60 -6.30 -27.97
N ALA A 202 -1.82 -6.85 -28.90
CA ALA A 202 -1.76 -8.29 -29.17
C ALA A 202 -1.40 -9.16 -27.94
N PHE A 203 -0.79 -8.58 -26.89
CA PHE A 203 -0.54 -9.32 -25.65
C PHE A 203 -1.85 -9.76 -24.96
N HIS A 204 -2.94 -9.03 -25.18
CA HIS A 204 -4.25 -9.33 -24.60
C HIS A 204 -5.03 -10.38 -25.39
N ASP A 205 -4.64 -10.71 -26.62
CA ASP A 205 -5.27 -11.78 -27.40
C ASP A 205 -5.11 -13.13 -26.71
N VAL A 206 -3.93 -13.39 -26.13
CA VAL A 206 -3.67 -14.60 -25.35
C VAL A 206 -4.57 -14.68 -24.11
N LEU A 207 -4.85 -13.55 -23.46
CA LEU A 207 -5.74 -13.51 -22.29
C LEU A 207 -7.22 -13.64 -22.68
N CYS A 208 -7.59 -13.21 -23.89
CA CYS A 208 -8.92 -13.45 -24.45
C CYS A 208 -9.12 -14.92 -24.82
N GLU A 209 -8.11 -15.57 -25.40
CA GLU A 209 -8.15 -17.00 -25.75
C GLU A 209 -8.18 -17.91 -24.52
N LEU A 210 -7.51 -17.51 -23.43
CA LEU A 210 -7.47 -18.26 -22.18
C LEU A 210 -8.77 -18.21 -21.35
N LYS A 211 -9.78 -17.43 -21.77
CA LYS A 211 -11.04 -17.34 -21.02
C LYS A 211 -12.16 -18.19 -21.61
N GLU A 212 -12.40 -19.30 -20.92
CA GLU A 212 -13.74 -19.90 -20.85
C GLU A 212 -14.79 -18.84 -20.45
N PRO A 213 -16.04 -18.94 -20.94
CA PRO A 213 -17.05 -17.86 -20.95
C PRO A 213 -17.59 -17.38 -19.57
N LEU A 214 -16.97 -17.77 -18.46
CA LEU A 214 -17.57 -17.65 -17.13
C LEU A 214 -17.30 -16.33 -16.40
N VAL A 215 -16.28 -15.55 -16.78
CA VAL A 215 -15.81 -14.42 -15.93
C VAL A 215 -16.22 -13.03 -16.42
N TRP A 216 -16.69 -12.87 -17.66
CA TRP A 216 -17.02 -11.54 -18.23
C TRP A 216 -18.49 -11.32 -18.61
N ASN A 217 -19.42 -12.08 -18.04
CA ASN A 217 -20.83 -11.68 -18.03
C ASN A 217 -21.10 -10.40 -17.19
N VAL A 218 -20.05 -9.76 -16.66
CA VAL A 218 -20.09 -8.51 -15.89
C VAL A 218 -19.99 -7.31 -16.84
N GLY A 219 -21.15 -6.76 -17.23
CA GLY A 219 -21.28 -5.56 -18.08
C GLY A 219 -21.11 -5.94 -19.56
N PHE A 220 -21.94 -5.59 -20.54
CA PHE A 220 -22.17 -4.21 -20.94
C PHE A 220 -23.60 -3.97 -21.52
N GLY A 221 -24.30 -4.93 -22.14
CA GLY A 221 -25.69 -4.71 -22.63
C GLY A 221 -26.82 -5.26 -21.73
N ARG A 222 -27.88 -4.48 -21.46
CA ARG A 222 -29.19 -4.83 -20.81
C ARG A 222 -29.23 -5.08 -19.28
N ARG A 223 -29.36 -4.01 -18.46
CA ARG A 223 -29.53 -4.09 -16.99
C ARG A 223 -30.75 -4.93 -16.53
N GLU A 224 -31.88 -4.88 -17.21
CA GLU A 224 -33.10 -5.58 -16.76
C GLU A 224 -33.09 -7.09 -17.05
N ALA A 225 -32.61 -7.50 -18.23
CA ALA A 225 -32.37 -8.91 -18.53
C ALA A 225 -31.28 -9.50 -17.62
N LYS A 226 -30.27 -8.69 -17.26
CA LYS A 226 -29.19 -9.08 -16.34
C LYS A 226 -29.65 -9.27 -14.91
N LYS A 227 -30.53 -8.43 -14.37
CA LYS A 227 -31.10 -8.67 -13.03
C LYS A 227 -31.87 -9.98 -13.00
N GLN A 228 -32.65 -10.29 -14.03
CA GLN A 228 -33.35 -11.57 -14.12
C GLN A 228 -32.40 -12.76 -14.19
N VAL A 229 -31.37 -12.70 -15.04
CA VAL A 229 -30.38 -13.77 -15.19
C VAL A 229 -29.52 -13.92 -13.94
N ALA A 230 -29.08 -12.83 -13.33
CA ALA A 230 -28.31 -12.86 -12.09
C ALA A 230 -29.16 -13.37 -10.91
N ASN A 231 -30.42 -12.95 -10.81
CA ASN A 231 -31.35 -13.46 -9.81
C ASN A 231 -31.65 -14.95 -10.04
N GLU A 232 -31.84 -15.38 -11.29
CA GLU A 232 -32.05 -16.78 -11.66
C GLU A 232 -30.80 -17.62 -11.33
N LEU A 233 -29.60 -17.13 -11.66
CA LEU A 233 -28.35 -17.78 -11.33
C LEU A 233 -28.13 -17.86 -9.81
N MET A 234 -28.37 -16.77 -9.08
CA MET A 234 -28.26 -16.75 -7.62
C MET A 234 -29.30 -17.65 -6.96
N ASN A 235 -30.51 -17.74 -7.51
CA ASN A 235 -31.55 -18.66 -7.04
C ASN A 235 -31.15 -20.12 -7.33
N ARG A 236 -30.54 -20.40 -8.48
CA ARG A 236 -30.02 -21.74 -8.82
C ARG A 236 -28.85 -22.14 -7.94
N ILE A 237 -27.84 -21.28 -7.77
CA ILE A 237 -26.72 -21.51 -6.84
C ILE A 237 -27.26 -21.72 -5.43
N ARG A 238 -28.20 -20.88 -4.98
CA ARG A 238 -28.85 -21.04 -3.67
C ARG A 238 -29.58 -22.37 -3.57
N SER A 239 -30.32 -22.79 -4.59
CA SER A 239 -31.03 -24.07 -4.59
C SER A 239 -30.09 -25.28 -4.63
N ALA A 240 -28.99 -25.19 -5.39
CA ALA A 240 -27.96 -26.21 -5.50
C ALA A 240 -27.20 -26.36 -4.18
N LEU A 241 -26.83 -25.24 -3.55
CA LEU A 241 -26.21 -25.22 -2.22
C LEU A 241 -27.20 -25.61 -1.13
N SER A 242 -28.51 -25.37 -1.29
CA SER A 242 -29.52 -25.81 -0.31
C SER A 242 -29.90 -27.29 -0.50
N SER A 243 -29.42 -27.95 -1.55
CA SER A 243 -29.61 -29.38 -1.73
C SER A 243 -28.96 -30.15 -0.59
N THR A 244 -29.72 -31.02 0.07
CA THR A 244 -29.23 -31.88 1.14
C THR A 244 -28.07 -32.78 0.68
N SER A 245 -27.94 -33.04 -0.62
CA SER A 245 -26.83 -33.80 -1.20
C SER A 245 -25.52 -32.98 -1.28
N ALA A 246 -25.60 -31.69 -1.58
CA ALA A 246 -24.43 -30.81 -1.67
C ALA A 246 -23.78 -30.61 -0.29
N TRP A 247 -24.61 -30.39 0.74
CA TRP A 247 -24.12 -30.29 2.11
C TRP A 247 -23.50 -31.59 2.62
N LYS A 248 -24.06 -32.75 2.26
CA LYS A 248 -23.45 -34.05 2.59
C LYS A 248 -22.06 -34.20 1.97
N GLN A 249 -21.89 -33.85 0.69
CA GLN A 249 -20.59 -33.90 0.02
C GLN A 249 -19.58 -32.93 0.64
N ILE A 250 -20.01 -31.71 0.99
CA ILE A 250 -19.16 -30.72 1.66
C ILE A 250 -18.74 -31.22 3.06
N LEU A 251 -19.67 -31.79 3.83
CA LEU A 251 -19.41 -32.32 5.17
C LEU A 251 -18.55 -33.59 5.14
N GLU A 252 -18.74 -34.48 4.15
CA GLU A 252 -17.88 -35.65 3.95
C GLU A 252 -16.45 -35.24 3.59
N VAL A 253 -16.28 -34.26 2.69
CA VAL A 253 -14.95 -33.75 2.31
C VAL A 253 -14.27 -33.02 3.47
N ALA A 254 -15.02 -32.25 4.26
CA ALA A 254 -14.51 -31.58 5.46
C ALA A 254 -14.16 -32.59 6.58
N GLY A 255 -14.99 -33.62 6.77
CA GLY A 255 -14.82 -34.65 7.81
C GLY A 255 -13.66 -35.61 7.54
N VAL A 256 -13.38 -35.92 6.27
CA VAL A 256 -12.23 -36.77 5.88
C VAL A 256 -10.90 -36.00 5.94
N SER A 257 -10.93 -34.66 5.99
CA SER A 257 -9.74 -33.82 5.91
C SER A 257 -8.98 -33.62 7.22
N THR A 258 -9.43 -34.20 8.34
CA THR A 258 -8.76 -34.09 9.66
C THR A 258 -7.42 -34.84 9.74
N HIS A 259 -7.09 -35.68 8.75
CA HIS A 259 -5.85 -36.46 8.71
C HIS A 259 -4.91 -36.10 7.54
N SER A 260 -5.19 -35.06 6.75
CA SER A 260 -4.37 -34.69 5.57
C SER A 260 -3.71 -33.31 5.69
N VAL A 261 -2.52 -33.15 5.11
CA VAL A 261 -1.65 -31.94 5.17
C VAL A 261 -2.22 -30.72 4.40
N LEU A 262 -3.28 -30.89 3.60
CA LEU A 262 -3.87 -29.79 2.85
C LEU A 262 -4.95 -29.06 3.67
N ASN A 263 -4.91 -27.72 3.61
CA ASN A 263 -5.87 -26.85 4.29
C ASN A 263 -7.32 -27.21 3.89
N PRO A 264 -8.20 -27.58 4.84
CA PRO A 264 -9.58 -28.00 4.55
C PRO A 264 -10.37 -26.94 3.78
N SER A 265 -10.06 -25.66 3.99
CA SER A 265 -10.66 -24.53 3.27
C SER A 265 -10.43 -24.58 1.76
N SER A 266 -9.28 -25.07 1.29
CA SER A 266 -8.97 -25.19 -0.14
C SER A 266 -9.82 -26.27 -0.83
N ARG A 267 -10.06 -27.40 -0.16
CA ARG A 267 -10.84 -28.52 -0.72
C ARG A 267 -12.33 -28.21 -0.72
N VAL A 268 -12.83 -27.58 0.34
CA VAL A 268 -14.21 -27.10 0.39
C VAL A 268 -14.45 -26.04 -0.70
N ALA A 269 -13.49 -25.12 -0.91
CA ALA A 269 -13.57 -24.15 -2.00
C ALA A 269 -13.60 -24.81 -3.38
N ALA A 270 -12.80 -25.86 -3.60
CA ALA A 270 -12.78 -26.60 -4.87
C ALA A 270 -14.13 -27.29 -5.16
N VAL A 271 -14.73 -27.97 -4.18
CA VAL A 271 -16.04 -28.63 -4.33
C VAL A 271 -17.17 -27.61 -4.55
N LEU A 272 -17.12 -26.48 -3.83
CA LEU A 272 -18.07 -25.37 -4.05
C LEU A 272 -17.94 -24.80 -5.46
N LEU A 273 -16.72 -24.57 -5.94
CA LEU A 273 -16.45 -24.09 -7.29
C LEU A 273 -16.96 -25.07 -8.36
N GLU A 274 -16.79 -26.38 -8.15
CA GLU A 274 -17.27 -27.41 -9.06
C GLU A 274 -18.81 -27.44 -9.14
N LYS A 275 -19.50 -27.36 -8.00
CA LYS A 275 -20.98 -27.31 -7.95
C LYS A 275 -21.56 -26.02 -8.55
N VAL A 276 -20.87 -24.90 -8.34
CA VAL A 276 -21.21 -23.62 -8.99
C VAL A 276 -20.98 -23.72 -10.50
N LYS A 277 -19.88 -24.35 -10.94
CA LYS A 277 -19.58 -24.58 -12.37
C LYS A 277 -20.67 -25.43 -13.04
N GLU A 278 -21.04 -26.56 -12.45
CA GLU A 278 -22.13 -27.43 -12.94
C GLU A 278 -23.46 -26.65 -13.08
N SER A 279 -23.78 -25.81 -12.09
CA SER A 279 -25.00 -25.00 -12.07
C SER A 279 -25.01 -23.90 -13.15
N ILE A 280 -23.84 -23.40 -13.55
CA ILE A 280 -23.72 -22.39 -14.60
C ILE A 280 -23.78 -23.03 -16.00
N THR A 281 -23.15 -24.19 -16.18
CA THR A 281 -23.12 -24.89 -17.48
C THR A 281 -24.50 -25.34 -17.96
N ASP A 282 -25.45 -25.53 -17.04
CA ASP A 282 -26.84 -25.93 -17.35
C ASP A 282 -27.72 -24.74 -17.77
N VAL A 283 -27.28 -23.50 -17.54
CA VAL A 283 -27.94 -22.30 -18.05
C VAL A 283 -27.50 -22.10 -19.50
N GLY A 284 -28.09 -22.89 -20.41
CA GLY A 284 -27.85 -22.77 -21.84
C GLY A 284 -28.23 -21.39 -22.35
N PHE A 285 -27.25 -20.49 -22.46
CA PHE A 285 -27.43 -19.19 -23.10
C PHE A 285 -27.53 -19.40 -24.61
N GLN A 286 -28.76 -19.54 -25.12
CA GLN A 286 -29.04 -19.33 -26.54
C GLN A 286 -28.98 -17.83 -26.83
N THR A 287 -27.79 -17.27 -26.94
CA THR A 287 -27.63 -15.95 -27.55
C THR A 287 -27.86 -16.11 -29.04
N SER A 288 -28.93 -15.51 -29.55
CA SER A 288 -29.13 -15.27 -30.97
C SER A 288 -27.81 -14.73 -31.56
N ALA A 289 -27.35 -15.34 -32.66
CA ALA A 289 -26.09 -14.97 -33.30
C ALA A 289 -26.03 -13.44 -33.46
N PRO A 290 -25.09 -12.75 -32.78
CA PRO A 290 -24.95 -11.33 -32.94
C PRO A 290 -24.54 -11.04 -34.39
N ASP A 291 -25.01 -9.91 -34.92
CA ASP A 291 -24.55 -9.40 -36.20
C ASP A 291 -23.00 -9.34 -36.19
N VAL A 292 -22.35 -9.79 -37.26
CA VAL A 292 -20.87 -9.92 -37.35
C VAL A 292 -20.14 -8.60 -37.02
N GLN A 293 -20.81 -7.46 -37.19
CA GLN A 293 -20.30 -6.14 -36.84
C GLN A 293 -20.28 -5.87 -35.32
N GLU A 294 -21.26 -6.39 -34.58
CA GLU A 294 -21.36 -6.24 -33.13
C GLU A 294 -20.32 -7.11 -32.42
N SER A 295 -19.94 -8.25 -33.01
CA SER A 295 -18.90 -9.13 -32.43
C SER A 295 -17.51 -8.51 -32.41
N SER A 296 -17.11 -7.76 -33.44
CA SER A 296 -15.77 -7.14 -33.48
C SER A 296 -15.65 -6.00 -32.48
N GLY A 297 -16.62 -5.08 -32.42
CA GLY A 297 -16.64 -4.00 -31.43
C GLY A 297 -16.72 -4.48 -29.98
N ARG A 298 -17.43 -5.59 -29.73
CA ARG A 298 -17.47 -6.21 -28.39
C ARG A 298 -16.13 -6.84 -28.01
N ARG A 299 -15.42 -7.48 -28.95
CA ARG A 299 -14.07 -8.05 -28.70
C ARG A 299 -13.08 -6.95 -28.33
N THR A 300 -13.07 -5.82 -29.05
CA THR A 300 -12.17 -4.70 -28.76
C THR A 300 -12.49 -4.06 -27.40
N ALA A 301 -13.77 -3.88 -27.07
CA ALA A 301 -14.18 -3.39 -25.75
C ALA A 301 -13.79 -4.36 -24.62
N GLN A 302 -13.92 -5.66 -24.85
CA GLN A 302 -13.54 -6.70 -23.89
C GLN A 302 -12.01 -6.72 -23.66
N GLN A 303 -11.20 -6.61 -24.71
CA GLN A 303 -9.75 -6.50 -24.59
C GLN A 303 -9.36 -5.29 -23.73
N ALA A 304 -9.93 -4.11 -24.02
CA ALA A 304 -9.68 -2.91 -23.24
C ALA A 304 -10.04 -3.07 -21.75
N ALA A 305 -11.18 -3.72 -21.46
CA ALA A 305 -11.60 -4.01 -20.09
C ALA A 305 -10.65 -4.97 -19.36
N ILE A 306 -10.18 -6.03 -20.04
CA ILE A 306 -9.18 -6.95 -19.50
C ILE A 306 -7.90 -6.19 -19.15
N SER A 307 -7.40 -5.39 -20.08
CA SER A 307 -6.20 -4.60 -19.87
C SER A 307 -6.32 -3.68 -18.66
N LEU A 308 -7.46 -3.00 -18.51
CA LEU A 308 -7.72 -2.13 -17.34
C LEU A 308 -7.66 -2.92 -16.03
N VAL A 309 -8.35 -4.06 -15.96
CA VAL A 309 -8.37 -4.88 -14.74
C VAL A 309 -6.97 -5.42 -14.41
N THR A 310 -6.21 -5.83 -15.43
CA THR A 310 -4.82 -6.24 -15.23
C THR A 310 -3.95 -5.08 -14.76
N PHE A 311 -4.10 -3.89 -15.34
CA PHE A 311 -3.36 -2.69 -14.94
C PHE A 311 -3.64 -2.32 -13.48
N VAL A 312 -4.91 -2.26 -13.07
CA VAL A 312 -5.29 -1.99 -11.68
C VAL A 312 -4.69 -3.02 -10.73
N SER A 313 -4.69 -4.29 -11.14
CA SER A 313 -4.08 -5.37 -10.36
C SER A 313 -2.56 -5.19 -10.24
N TYR A 314 -1.89 -4.78 -11.32
CA TYR A 314 -0.45 -4.50 -11.31
C TYR A 314 -0.08 -3.28 -10.47
N VAL A 315 -0.86 -2.19 -10.53
CA VAL A 315 -0.65 -1.03 -9.67
C VAL A 315 -0.78 -1.45 -8.19
N ASN A 316 -1.82 -2.18 -7.84
CA ASN A 316 -2.03 -2.61 -6.46
C ASN A 316 -0.92 -3.56 -5.97
N ALA A 317 -0.52 -4.54 -6.78
CA ALA A 317 0.50 -5.52 -6.38
C ALA A 317 1.92 -4.94 -6.41
N LEU A 318 2.32 -4.35 -7.54
CA LEU A 318 3.72 -3.97 -7.76
C LEU A 318 4.05 -2.60 -7.15
N VAL A 319 3.15 -1.63 -7.29
CA VAL A 319 3.42 -0.25 -6.83
C VAL A 319 3.05 -0.11 -5.36
N ILE A 320 1.82 -0.51 -4.99
CA ILE A 320 1.33 -0.28 -3.63
C ILE A 320 1.85 -1.34 -2.67
N GLN A 321 1.54 -2.61 -2.90
CA GLN A 321 1.90 -3.67 -1.96
C GLN A 321 3.43 -3.81 -1.88
N ASN A 322 4.09 -4.10 -3.00
CA ASN A 322 5.53 -4.35 -3.00
C ASN A 322 6.35 -3.06 -2.91
N GLY A 323 5.95 -2.02 -3.65
CA GLY A 323 6.71 -0.78 -3.74
C GLY A 323 6.59 0.11 -2.50
N LEU A 324 5.46 0.07 -1.81
CA LEU A 324 5.14 0.98 -0.71
C LEU A 324 4.98 0.24 0.62
N LEU A 325 4.01 -0.67 0.74
CA LEU A 325 3.64 -1.29 2.02
C LEU A 325 4.70 -2.27 2.55
N GLU A 326 5.23 -3.16 1.72
CA GLU A 326 6.25 -4.12 2.14
C GLU A 326 7.56 -3.41 2.47
N ARG A 327 7.97 -2.46 1.63
CA ARG A 327 9.19 -1.67 1.85
C ARG A 327 9.08 -0.72 3.04
N LEU A 328 7.87 -0.25 3.38
CA LEU A 328 7.65 0.60 4.56
C LEU A 328 8.25 -0.01 5.82
N LEU A 329 8.03 -1.30 6.05
CA LEU A 329 8.49 -2.01 7.25
C LEU A 329 10.01 -2.13 7.30
N TYR A 330 10.63 -2.52 6.19
CA TYR A 330 12.07 -2.80 6.13
C TYR A 330 12.91 -1.52 6.01
N GLU A 331 12.42 -0.48 5.34
CA GLU A 331 13.21 0.72 5.05
C GLU A 331 13.06 1.85 6.07
N ASN A 332 11.96 1.87 6.84
CA ASN A 332 11.70 2.94 7.81
C ASN A 332 11.85 2.53 9.28
N PHE A 333 11.74 1.23 9.60
CA PHE A 333 11.70 0.76 10.99
C PHE A 333 12.73 -0.32 11.30
N THR A 334 13.91 -0.25 10.68
CA THR A 334 15.02 -1.17 10.96
C THR A 334 16.06 -0.54 11.87
N HIS A 335 16.72 -1.37 12.70
CA HIS A 335 17.77 -0.93 13.60
C HIS A 335 18.96 -0.30 12.85
N GLU A 336 19.22 -0.75 11.62
CA GLU A 336 20.27 -0.21 10.75
C GLU A 336 20.14 1.31 10.57
N ILE A 337 18.89 1.81 10.56
CA ILE A 337 18.58 3.22 10.41
C ILE A 337 19.10 4.04 11.58
N VAL A 338 18.91 3.53 12.79
CA VAL A 338 19.36 4.16 14.03
C VAL A 338 20.88 4.13 14.08
N SER A 339 21.50 3.00 13.70
CA SER A 339 22.96 2.89 13.68
C SER A 339 23.64 3.76 12.61
N ALA A 340 22.93 4.09 11.52
CA ALA A 340 23.42 4.97 10.47
C ALA A 340 23.30 6.46 10.79
N GLN A 341 22.60 6.83 11.89
CA GLN A 341 22.50 8.24 12.28
C GLN A 341 23.82 8.76 12.83
N LYS A 342 24.10 10.03 12.55
CA LYS A 342 25.27 10.72 13.10
C LYS A 342 25.15 10.80 14.62
N ALA A 343 26.27 10.66 15.32
CA ALA A 343 26.34 10.78 16.77
C ALA A 343 25.76 12.11 17.27
N GLU A 344 25.94 13.19 16.51
CA GLU A 344 25.34 14.51 16.79
C GLU A 344 23.81 14.46 16.85
N ILE A 345 23.17 13.85 15.84
CA ILE A 345 21.71 13.70 15.78
C ILE A 345 21.22 12.79 16.90
N ILE A 346 21.96 11.71 17.19
CA ILE A 346 21.63 10.83 18.33
C ILE A 346 21.73 11.60 19.64
N SER A 347 22.74 12.44 19.82
CA SER A 347 22.88 13.28 21.01
C SER A 347 21.83 14.38 21.09
N GLU A 348 21.30 14.87 19.97
CA GLU A 348 20.20 15.83 19.97
C GLU A 348 18.86 15.16 20.29
N ILE A 349 18.64 13.94 19.78
CA ILE A 349 17.40 13.18 20.00
C ILE A 349 17.40 12.55 21.40
N VAL A 350 18.46 11.82 21.76
CA VAL A 350 18.54 11.01 22.98
C VAL A 350 19.27 11.74 24.11
N GLY A 351 19.90 12.88 23.80
CA GLY A 351 20.55 13.70 24.81
C GLY A 351 19.56 14.08 25.90
N GLU A 352 19.94 13.76 27.13
CA GLU A 352 19.15 14.14 28.27
C GLU A 352 19.10 15.67 28.35
N LYS A 353 17.88 16.22 28.47
CA LYS A 353 17.71 17.65 28.67
C LYS A 353 18.42 18.04 29.96
N GLU A 354 19.10 19.17 29.97
CA GLU A 354 19.82 19.68 31.15
C GLU A 354 18.96 19.68 32.43
N ASN A 355 17.66 19.98 32.30
CA ASN A 355 16.71 19.93 33.41
C ASN A 355 16.53 18.50 33.97
N ASP A 356 16.48 17.50 33.10
CA ASP A 356 16.32 16.11 33.52
C ASP A 356 17.64 15.55 34.08
N VAL A 357 18.80 15.99 33.57
CA VAL A 357 20.11 15.75 34.19
C VAL A 357 20.13 16.28 35.62
N GLN A 358 19.68 17.51 35.85
CA GLN A 358 19.62 18.11 37.18
C GLN A 358 18.64 17.40 38.11
N LYS A 359 17.45 17.03 37.61
CA LYS A 359 16.49 16.24 38.39
C LYS A 359 17.04 14.87 38.75
N ARG A 360 17.71 14.19 37.81
CA ARG A 360 18.34 12.89 38.07
C ARG A 360 19.41 13.02 39.14
N ALA A 361 20.31 14.01 39.01
CA ALA A 361 21.34 14.26 40.01
C ALA A 361 20.75 14.49 41.41
N ARG A 362 19.64 15.24 41.50
CA ARG A 362 18.91 15.44 42.76
C ARG A 362 18.27 14.15 43.28
N CYS A 363 17.64 13.36 42.42
CA CYS A 363 17.05 12.07 42.82
C CYS A 363 18.13 11.08 43.29
N GLU A 364 19.30 11.07 42.66
CA GLU A 364 20.45 10.26 43.08
C GLU A 364 20.98 10.71 44.45
N GLU A 365 21.05 12.01 44.71
CA GLU A 365 21.41 12.56 46.03
C GLU A 365 20.39 12.15 47.11
N GLU A 366 19.09 12.32 46.83
CA GLU A 366 18.01 11.92 47.75
C GLU A 366 18.03 10.40 48.02
N LEU A 367 18.30 9.59 47.00
CA LEU A 367 18.42 8.13 47.12
C LEU A 367 19.62 7.75 48.00
N ALA A 368 20.78 8.38 47.80
CA ALA A 368 21.96 8.13 48.62
C ALA A 368 21.72 8.47 50.11
N ILE A 369 20.98 9.55 50.39
CA ILE A 369 20.58 9.90 51.77
C ILE A 369 19.69 8.81 52.38
N LEU A 370 18.71 8.31 51.61
CA LEU A 370 17.80 7.26 52.08
C LEU A 370 18.52 5.93 52.32
N GLU A 371 19.45 5.54 51.45
CA GLU A 371 20.26 4.34 51.63
C GLU A 371 21.14 4.43 52.89
N ASN A 372 21.80 5.56 53.11
CA ASN A 372 22.60 5.80 54.31
C ASN A 372 21.76 5.76 55.60
N ALA A 373 20.53 6.32 55.55
CA ALA A 373 19.60 6.24 56.68
C ALA A 373 19.19 4.79 56.94
N LEU A 374 18.95 3.99 55.89
CA LEU A 374 18.57 2.58 55.99
C LEU A 374 19.69 1.75 56.64
N VAL A 375 20.95 1.95 56.22
CA VAL A 375 22.12 1.33 56.85
C VAL A 375 22.19 1.70 58.33
N SER A 376 22.02 2.98 58.66
CA SER A 376 22.03 3.45 60.05
C SER A 376 20.94 2.78 60.91
N PHE A 377 19.75 2.59 60.37
CA PHE A 377 18.66 1.88 61.05
C PHE A 377 18.94 0.37 61.19
N GLN A 378 19.61 -0.25 60.23
CA GLN A 378 20.02 -1.66 60.33
C GLN A 378 21.07 -1.85 61.42
N ASP A 379 22.08 -0.98 61.47
CA ASP A 379 23.11 -1.00 62.51
C ASP A 379 22.50 -0.81 63.90
N PHE A 380 21.56 0.12 64.02
CA PHE A 380 20.78 0.32 65.25
C PHE A 380 19.98 -0.94 65.62
N ARG A 381 19.35 -1.61 64.66
CA ARG A 381 18.59 -2.83 64.96
C ARG A 381 19.50 -3.97 65.45
N MET A 382 20.70 -4.10 64.88
CA MET A 382 21.66 -5.14 65.27
C MET A 382 22.22 -4.91 66.68
N SER A 383 22.47 -3.66 67.08
CA SER A 383 23.01 -3.35 68.41
C SER A 383 22.03 -3.58 69.57
N TYR A 384 20.72 -3.65 69.29
CA TYR A 384 19.68 -3.95 70.30
C TYR A 384 19.25 -5.43 70.32
N ALA A 385 19.78 -6.25 69.43
CA ALA A 385 19.51 -7.69 69.39
C ALA A 385 20.49 -8.51 70.25
N GLU A 386 21.57 -7.90 70.73
CA GLU A 386 22.51 -8.42 71.74
C GLU A 386 22.07 -8.03 73.16
#